data_AF-A0A6A3B5E2-F1
#
_entry.id   AF-A0A6A3B5E2-F1
#
_cell.length_a   1.000
_cell.length_b   1.000
_cell.length_c   1.000
_cell.angle_alpha   90.00
_cell.angle_beta   90.00
_cell.angle_gamma   90.00
#
_symmetry.space_group_name_H-M   'P 1'
#
loop_
_entity.id
_entity.type
_entity.pdbx_description
1 polymer ?
#
loop_
_entity_poly.entity_id
_entity_poly.type
_entity_poly.pdbx_seq_one_letter_code
_entity_poly.pdbx_strand_id
1 'polypeptide(L)'
;MDLVQLQRQLVDYRTSLYHERAADHRFQRIDALVHQLKGSSSSIGAQRVRKLCIVFRNNCEAQNVEGCLNCLQQVKHEYSIVKTKLESMFQLEQQILTAGGSIPV
;
A
#
# COMPACT_ATOMS: atom_id res chain seq x y z
N MET A 1 12.98 1.55 -0.49
CA MET A 1 11.79 2.25 0.07
C MET A 1 10.75 1.17 0.28
N ASP A 2 10.74 0.59 1.49
CA ASP A 2 10.29 -0.77 1.74
C ASP A 2 8.81 -0.88 2.15
N LEU A 3 8.25 -2.08 1.99
CA LEU A 3 6.94 -2.54 2.46
C LEU A 3 6.61 -2.06 3.91
N VAL A 4 7.64 -1.86 4.73
CA VAL A 4 7.56 -1.30 6.09
C VAL A 4 6.96 0.10 6.14
N GLN A 5 7.31 0.98 5.19
CA GLN A 5 6.77 2.35 5.12
C GLN A 5 5.28 2.32 4.75
N LEU A 6 4.91 1.39 3.87
CA LEU A 6 3.53 1.15 3.44
C LEU A 6 2.63 0.71 4.59
N GLN A 7 3.11 -0.24 5.39
CA GLN A 7 2.43 -0.70 6.59
C GLN A 7 2.27 0.43 7.63
N ARG A 8 3.28 1.29 7.78
CA ARG A 8 3.25 2.43 8.71
C ARG A 8 2.19 3.47 8.30
N GLN A 9 2.13 3.81 7.01
CA GLN A 9 1.14 4.75 6.47
C GLN A 9 -0.31 4.24 6.60
N LEU A 10 -0.54 2.93 6.43
CA LEU A 10 -1.85 2.32 6.62
C LEU A 10 -2.32 2.31 8.09
N VAL A 11 -1.38 2.24 9.03
CA VAL A 11 -1.65 2.34 10.47
C VAL A 11 -1.97 3.79 10.85
N ASP A 12 -1.19 4.75 10.36
CA ASP A 12 -1.38 6.18 10.61
C ASP A 12 -2.73 6.70 10.05
N TYR A 13 -3.17 6.15 8.92
CA TYR A 13 -4.48 6.43 8.33
C TYR A 13 -5.63 6.03 9.26
N ARG A 14 -5.56 4.81 9.84
CA ARG A 14 -6.58 4.31 10.77
C ARG A 14 -6.69 5.24 11.97
N THR A 15 -5.57 5.64 12.55
CA THR A 15 -5.53 6.53 13.72
C THR A 15 -6.08 7.93 13.40
N SER A 16 -5.84 8.44 12.19
CA SER A 16 -6.28 9.78 11.76
C SER A 16 -7.79 9.85 11.47
N LEU A 17 -8.42 8.74 11.06
CA LEU A 17 -9.87 8.66 10.85
C LEU A 17 -10.68 8.75 12.14
N TYR A 18 -10.16 8.22 13.25
CA TYR A 18 -10.85 8.20 14.54
C TYR A 18 -10.59 9.43 15.41
N HIS A 19 -9.75 10.39 14.97
CA HIS A 19 -9.52 11.63 15.70
C HIS A 19 -10.36 12.79 15.13
N GLU A 20 -11.29 13.27 15.96
CA GLU A 20 -12.44 14.11 15.62
C GLU A 20 -12.14 15.61 15.41
N ARG A 21 -10.87 16.03 15.34
CA ARG A 21 -10.54 17.46 15.53
C ARG A 21 -10.24 18.34 14.31
N ALA A 22 -10.31 17.86 13.07
CA ALA A 22 -10.39 18.74 11.88
C ALA A 22 -10.71 17.93 10.61
N ALA A 23 -11.91 18.08 10.06
CA ALA A 23 -12.34 17.35 8.86
C ALA A 23 -11.54 17.72 7.60
N ASP A 24 -11.17 19.00 7.42
CA ASP A 24 -10.44 19.47 6.23
C ASP A 24 -8.99 18.98 6.16
N HIS A 25 -8.28 19.00 7.29
CA HIS A 25 -6.88 18.54 7.32
C HIS A 25 -6.75 17.01 7.22
N ARG A 26 -7.83 16.26 7.46
CA ARG A 26 -7.84 14.80 7.39
C ARG A 26 -7.64 14.31 5.96
N PHE A 27 -8.45 14.77 5.01
CA PHE A 27 -8.39 14.31 3.62
C PHE A 27 -7.09 14.73 2.92
N GLN A 28 -6.58 15.92 3.20
CA GLN A 28 -5.29 16.37 2.67
C GLN A 28 -4.13 15.49 3.13
N ARG A 29 -4.11 15.12 4.43
CA ARG A 29 -3.09 14.22 4.96
C ARG A 29 -3.20 12.83 4.34
N ILE A 30 -4.43 12.34 4.15
CA ILE A 30 -4.68 11.05 3.50
C ILE A 30 -4.18 11.08 2.05
N ASP A 31 -4.51 12.11 1.29
CA ASP A 31 -4.10 12.23 -0.12
C ASP A 31 -2.57 12.18 -0.25
N ALA A 32 -1.86 12.91 0.61
CA ALA A 32 -0.39 12.89 0.63
C ALA A 32 0.18 11.50 0.90
N LEU A 33 -0.40 10.74 1.85
CA LEU A 33 -0.01 9.36 2.14
C LEU A 33 -0.28 8.44 0.94
N VAL A 34 -1.46 8.54 0.34
CA VAL A 34 -1.85 7.72 -0.83
C VAL A 34 -1.00 8.07 -2.05
N HIS A 35 -0.58 9.32 -2.22
CA HIS A 35 0.34 9.72 -3.28
C HIS A 35 1.70 9.03 -3.15
N GLN A 36 2.28 9.03 -1.95
CA GLN A 36 3.53 8.33 -1.66
C GLN A 36 3.41 6.81 -1.86
N LEU A 37 2.26 6.26 -1.45
CA LEU A 37 1.92 4.87 -1.66
C LEU A 37 1.85 4.50 -3.14
N LYS A 38 1.24 5.35 -3.97
CA LYS A 38 1.18 5.17 -5.42
C LYS A 38 2.58 5.13 -6.05
N GLY A 39 3.47 6.02 -5.60
CA GLY A 39 4.87 6.06 -6.06
C GLY A 39 5.61 4.77 -5.71
N SER A 40 5.56 4.38 -4.44
CA SER A 40 6.24 3.18 -3.92
C SER A 40 5.72 1.89 -4.55
N SER A 41 4.40 1.76 -4.71
CA SER A 41 3.81 0.59 -5.39
C SER A 41 4.18 0.53 -6.87
N SER A 42 4.35 1.68 -7.54
CA SER A 42 4.83 1.71 -8.92
C SER A 42 6.27 1.26 -9.07
N SER A 43 7.16 1.61 -8.13
CA SER A 43 8.60 1.26 -8.24
C SER A 43 8.89 -0.23 -8.08
N ILE A 44 7.99 -0.99 -7.42
CA ILE A 44 8.11 -2.44 -7.25
C ILE A 44 7.16 -3.24 -8.17
N GLY A 45 6.50 -2.58 -9.13
CA GLY A 45 5.57 -3.26 -10.03
C GLY A 45 4.26 -3.74 -9.40
N ALA A 46 3.89 -3.26 -8.20
CA ALA A 46 2.65 -3.62 -7.49
C ALA A 46 1.43 -2.92 -8.12
N GLN A 47 1.07 -3.32 -9.34
CA GLN A 47 0.11 -2.63 -10.20
C GLN A 47 -1.30 -2.52 -9.59
N ARG A 48 -1.78 -3.55 -8.89
CA ARG A 48 -3.12 -3.54 -8.26
C ARG A 48 -3.19 -2.52 -7.12
N VAL A 49 -2.17 -2.49 -6.26
CA VAL A 49 -2.04 -1.47 -5.21
C VAL A 49 -1.98 -0.07 -5.82
N ARG A 50 -1.17 0.14 -6.87
CA ARG A 50 -1.08 1.42 -7.59
C ARG A 50 -2.43 1.89 -8.12
N LYS A 51 -3.21 0.99 -8.76
CA LYS A 51 -4.54 1.31 -9.30
C LYS A 51 -5.51 1.73 -8.20
N LEU A 52 -5.53 1.01 -7.08
CA LEU A 52 -6.36 1.36 -5.94
C LEU A 52 -5.99 2.71 -5.32
N CYS A 53 -4.71 3.08 -5.31
CA CYS A 53 -4.28 4.40 -4.85
C CYS A 53 -4.87 5.53 -5.70
N ILE A 54 -5.01 5.34 -7.02
CA ILE A 54 -5.63 6.34 -7.89
C ILE A 54 -7.10 6.54 -7.50
N VAL A 55 -7.86 5.45 -7.34
CA VAL A 55 -9.27 5.51 -6.91
C VAL A 55 -9.41 6.14 -5.52
N PHE A 56 -8.50 5.80 -4.60
CA PHE A 56 -8.52 6.34 -3.25
C PHE A 56 -8.31 7.86 -3.24
N ARG A 57 -7.37 8.40 -4.04
CA ARG A 57 -7.19 9.87 -4.15
C ARG A 57 -8.46 10.57 -4.62
N ASN A 58 -9.14 10.03 -5.63
CA ASN A 58 -10.41 10.58 -6.12
C ASN A 58 -11.48 10.61 -5.00
N ASN A 59 -11.55 9.57 -4.17
CA ASN A 59 -12.45 9.54 -3.01
C ASN A 59 -12.05 10.56 -1.93
N CYS A 60 -10.77 10.88 -1.77
CA CYS A 60 -10.30 11.91 -0.85
C CYS A 60 -10.68 13.31 -1.33
N GLU A 61 -10.49 13.58 -2.63
CA GLU A 61 -10.88 14.83 -3.29
C GLU A 61 -12.40 15.05 -3.20
N ALA A 62 -13.18 13.98 -3.37
CA ALA A 62 -14.64 14.00 -3.21
C ALA A 62 -15.12 13.98 -1.76
N GLN A 63 -14.21 13.97 -0.77
CA GLN A 63 -14.50 13.83 0.67
C GLN A 63 -15.41 12.62 0.99
N ASN A 64 -15.35 11.57 0.17
CA ASN A 64 -16.18 10.37 0.31
C ASN A 64 -15.55 9.43 1.34
N VAL A 65 -16.02 9.54 2.59
CA VAL A 65 -15.51 8.73 3.72
C VAL A 65 -15.69 7.24 3.48
N GLU A 66 -16.86 6.80 3.02
CA GLU A 66 -17.15 5.38 2.77
C GLU A 66 -16.25 4.82 1.66
N GLY A 67 -16.10 5.58 0.56
CA GLY A 67 -15.20 5.25 -0.53
C GLY A 67 -13.75 5.14 -0.07
N CYS A 68 -13.29 6.06 0.79
CA CYS A 68 -11.96 6.03 1.39
C CYS A 68 -11.74 4.82 2.30
N LEU A 69 -12.74 4.45 3.11
CA LEU A 69 -12.71 3.26 3.97
C LEU A 69 -12.63 1.97 3.15
N ASN A 70 -13.44 1.86 2.09
CA ASN A 70 -13.42 0.72 1.19
C ASN A 70 -12.07 0.60 0.45
N CYS A 71 -11.55 1.72 -0.07
CA CYS A 71 -10.22 1.75 -0.68
C CYS A 71 -9.12 1.31 0.29
N LEU A 72 -9.18 1.72 1.56
CA LEU A 72 -8.21 1.26 2.56
C LEU A 72 -8.22 -0.27 2.71
N GLN A 73 -9.40 -0.87 2.82
CA GLN A 73 -9.54 -2.31 2.97
C GLN A 73 -8.95 -3.05 1.76
N GLN A 74 -9.26 -2.57 0.55
CA GLN A 74 -8.74 -3.17 -0.69
C GLN A 74 -7.22 -3.00 -0.81
N VAL A 75 -6.68 -1.83 -0.50
CA VAL A 75 -5.23 -1.59 -0.50
C VAL A 75 -4.51 -2.53 0.46
N LYS A 76 -5.05 -2.72 1.67
CA LYS A 76 -4.51 -3.67 2.66
C LYS A 76 -4.48 -5.10 2.13
N HIS A 77 -5.56 -5.52 1.50
CA HIS A 77 -5.67 -6.86 0.93
C HIS A 77 -4.67 -7.08 -0.20
N GLU A 78 -4.62 -6.18 -1.19
CA GLU A 78 -3.69 -6.28 -2.32
C GLU A 78 -2.22 -6.19 -1.88
N TYR A 79 -1.93 -5.33 -0.91
CA TYR A 79 -0.60 -5.26 -0.32
C TYR A 79 -0.20 -6.59 0.34
N SER A 80 -1.10 -7.23 1.10
CA SER A 80 -0.81 -8.53 1.72
C SER A 80 -0.49 -9.59 0.67
N ILE A 81 -1.22 -9.61 -0.45
CA ILE A 81 -0.96 -10.54 -1.54
C ILE A 81 0.43 -10.29 -2.14
N VAL A 82 0.79 -9.03 -2.42
CA VAL A 82 2.11 -8.68 -2.95
C VAL A 82 3.22 -9.08 -1.97
N LYS A 83 3.05 -8.76 -0.69
CA LYS A 83 4.00 -9.12 0.36
C LYS A 83 4.24 -10.62 0.42
N THR A 84 3.18 -11.42 0.52
CA THR A 84 3.30 -12.89 0.60
C THR A 84 3.96 -13.45 -0.65
N LYS A 85 3.62 -12.95 -1.85
CA LYS A 85 4.26 -13.41 -3.10
C LYS A 85 5.75 -13.10 -3.16
N LEU A 86 6.16 -11.90 -2.74
CA LEU A 86 7.57 -11.52 -2.69
C LEU A 86 8.33 -12.35 -1.65
N GLU A 87 7.75 -12.55 -0.46
CA GLU A 87 8.35 -13.41 0.57
C GLU A 87 8.55 -14.85 0.06
N SER A 88 7.54 -15.44 -0.60
CA SER A 88 7.68 -16.77 -1.20
C SER A 88 8.71 -16.81 -2.32
N MET A 89 8.79 -15.77 -3.16
CA MET A 89 9.81 -15.68 -4.22
C MET A 89 11.22 -15.66 -3.63
N PHE A 90 11.48 -14.80 -2.64
CA PHE A 90 12.78 -14.74 -1.97
C PHE A 90 13.13 -16.05 -1.25
N GLN A 91 12.14 -16.73 -0.64
CA GLN A 91 12.37 -18.04 -0.05
C GLN A 91 12.80 -19.08 -1.10
N LEU A 92 12.17 -19.10 -2.28
CA LEU A 92 12.53 -19.99 -3.38
C LEU A 92 13.93 -19.66 -3.93
N GLU A 93 14.25 -18.39 -4.11
CA GLU A 93 15.58 -17.94 -4.54
C GLU A 93 16.67 -18.42 -3.57
N GLN A 94 16.45 -18.28 -2.26
CA GLN A 94 17.37 -18.78 -1.25
C GLN A 94 17.52 -20.29 -1.30
N GLN A 95 16.42 -21.04 -1.49
CA GLN A 95 16.48 -22.49 -1.65
C GLN A 95 17.32 -22.89 -2.87
N ILE A 96 17.12 -22.24 -4.03
CA ILE A 96 17.90 -22.49 -5.24
C ILE A 96 19.39 -22.24 -4.99
N LEU A 97 19.74 -21.10 -4.39
CA LEU A 97 21.13 -20.75 -4.08
C LEU A 97 21.77 -21.73 -3.09
N THR A 98 21.07 -22.10 -2.02
CA THR A 98 21.58 -23.07 -1.03
C THR A 98 21.76 -24.48 -1.60
N ALA A 99 20.98 -24.85 -2.62
CA ALA A 99 21.13 -26.10 -3.36
C ALA A 99 22.25 -26.05 -4.42
N GLY A 100 22.97 -24.93 -4.56
CA GLY A 100 24.03 -24.73 -5.56
C GLY A 100 23.52 -24.39 -6.97
N GLY A 101 22.23 -24.07 -7.11
CA GLY A 101 21.63 -23.58 -8.35
C GLY A 101 21.91 -22.10 -8.61
N SER A 102 21.39 -21.59 -9.73
CA SER A 102 21.45 -20.17 -10.10
C SER A 102 20.05 -19.61 -10.36
N ILE A 103 19.85 -18.33 -10.03
CA ILE A 103 18.58 -17.63 -10.25
C ILE A 103 18.55 -17.16 -11.72
N PRO A 104 17.52 -17.51 -12.52
CA PRO A 104 17.38 -17.01 -13.88
C PRO A 104 17.19 -15.48 -13.91
N VAL A 105 17.86 -14.81 -14.84
CA VAL A 105 17.76 -13.36 -15.09
C VAL A 105 16.83 -13.06 -16.24
#